data_AF-A0A4Q3GR75-F1
#
_entry.id   AF-A0A4Q3GR75-F1
#
_cell.length_a   1.000
_cell.length_b   1.000
_cell.length_c   1.000
_cell.angle_alpha   90.00
_cell.angle_beta   90.00
_cell.angle_gamma   90.00
#
_symmetry.space_group_name_H-M   'P 1'
#
loop_
_entity.id
_entity.type
_entity.pdbx_description
1 polymer ?
#
loop_
_entity_poly.entity_id
_entity_poly.type
_entity_poly.pdbx_seq_one_letter_code
_entity_poly.pdbx_strand_id
1 'polypeptide(L)'
;MAQRDEAGQPKPPEQFVRPERPQRPAHLVSHPLPDLPVVEGMPADQASTTYSHYRTGLSHRRTNLSEHRTDLSEYRTDLSTFRTDLSDHRTDLSEYRTSLSDHRTDLSMHRTGLGIQRTRMAADRTLMAVIRTSLSLIGFGFTIYQVFEKLHEAGTIAHANAPRNMGLALIVAGIVMMVGGIWRHIEFAREMREGREDLIEHHLLHGKRKYPISITLIVAVGLTLIGIVAIVSILLD
;
A
#
# COMPACT_ATOMS: atom_id res chain seq x y z
N MET A 1 -22.42 -5.65 3.29
CA MET A 1 -21.50 -6.61 2.62
C MET A 1 -21.07 -5.96 1.31
N ALA A 2 -19.90 -5.32 1.28
CA ALA A 2 -19.40 -4.65 0.08
C ALA A 2 -19.30 -5.63 -1.10
N GLN A 3 -19.92 -5.28 -2.23
CA GLN A 3 -19.78 -6.05 -3.48
C GLN A 3 -18.31 -5.97 -3.94
N ARG A 4 -17.62 -7.11 -3.88
CA ARG A 4 -16.30 -7.29 -4.49
C ARG A 4 -16.48 -7.78 -5.92
N ASP A 5 -15.65 -7.31 -6.83
CA ASP A 5 -15.63 -7.84 -8.21
C ASP A 5 -15.01 -9.24 -8.26
N GLU A 6 -15.01 -9.87 -9.45
CA GLU A 6 -14.41 -11.19 -9.67
C GLU A 6 -12.90 -11.24 -9.38
N ALA A 7 -12.23 -10.07 -9.29
CA ALA A 7 -10.82 -9.92 -8.92
C ALA A 7 -10.61 -9.65 -7.42
N GLY A 8 -11.69 -9.62 -6.61
CA GLY A 8 -11.65 -9.35 -5.18
C GLY A 8 -11.46 -7.88 -4.80
N GLN A 9 -11.44 -6.96 -5.77
CA GLN A 9 -11.34 -5.52 -5.56
C GLN A 9 -12.70 -4.93 -5.14
N PRO A 10 -12.69 -3.86 -4.33
CA PRO A 10 -13.92 -3.14 -4.00
C PRO A 10 -14.51 -2.56 -5.28
N LYS A 11 -15.70 -3.02 -5.68
CA LYS A 11 -16.42 -2.44 -6.82
C LYS A 11 -16.71 -0.98 -6.46
N PRO A 12 -16.46 -0.01 -7.35
CA PRO A 12 -16.89 1.36 -7.11
C PRO A 12 -18.40 1.36 -6.85
N PRO A 13 -18.89 2.18 -5.91
CA PRO A 13 -20.33 2.31 -5.71
C PRO A 13 -20.97 2.67 -7.06
N GLU A 14 -22.12 2.05 -7.36
CA GLU A 14 -22.86 2.36 -8.57
C GLU A 14 -23.12 3.87 -8.64
N GLN A 15 -23.19 4.39 -9.87
CA GLN A 15 -23.26 5.82 -10.12
C GLN A 15 -24.42 6.41 -9.32
N PHE A 16 -24.11 7.23 -8.32
CA PHE A 16 -25.11 7.85 -7.46
C PHE A 16 -25.96 8.82 -8.28
N VAL A 17 -27.12 8.34 -8.71
CA VAL A 17 -28.15 9.20 -9.26
C VAL A 17 -28.74 9.94 -8.07
N ARG A 18 -28.48 11.25 -7.97
CA ARG A 18 -29.06 12.06 -6.90
C ARG A 18 -30.58 11.90 -6.97
N PRO A 19 -31.24 11.36 -5.92
CA PRO A 19 -32.68 11.35 -5.89
C PRO A 19 -33.19 12.80 -5.98
N GLU A 20 -34.31 13.00 -6.65
CA GLU A 20 -34.95 14.30 -6.68
C GLU A 20 -35.34 14.71 -5.26
N ARG A 21 -35.12 15.99 -4.93
CA ARG A 21 -35.50 16.48 -3.60
C ARG A 21 -37.02 16.55 -3.55
N PRO A 22 -37.66 15.93 -2.54
CA PRO A 22 -39.09 16.07 -2.39
C PRO A 22 -39.44 17.55 -2.21
N GLN A 23 -40.50 17.98 -2.90
CA GLN A 23 -40.97 19.36 -2.83
C GLN A 23 -42.04 19.48 -1.75
N ARG A 24 -41.89 20.49 -0.89
CA ARG A 24 -42.88 20.74 0.17
C ARG A 24 -44.17 21.27 -0.47
N PRO A 25 -45.35 20.73 -0.12
CA PRO A 25 -46.61 21.26 -0.61
C PRO A 25 -46.78 22.71 -0.18
N ALA A 26 -47.45 23.51 -1.02
CA ALA A 26 -47.70 24.92 -0.75
C ALA A 26 -48.50 25.09 0.55
N HIS A 27 -48.18 26.13 1.31
CA HIS A 27 -48.89 26.42 2.55
C HIS A 27 -50.33 26.81 2.24
N LEU A 28 -51.31 26.09 2.81
CA LEU A 28 -52.71 26.51 2.74
C LEU A 28 -52.88 27.88 3.41
N VAL A 29 -53.27 28.89 2.65
CA VAL A 29 -53.63 30.20 3.22
C VAL A 29 -54.88 30.00 4.08
N SER A 30 -54.75 30.25 5.39
CA SER A 30 -55.86 30.16 6.31
C SER A 30 -56.79 31.35 6.09
N HIS A 31 -57.92 31.15 5.40
CA HIS A 31 -59.00 32.12 5.42
C HIS A 31 -59.72 32.05 6.78
N PRO A 32 -60.12 33.20 7.36
CA PRO A 32 -60.90 33.24 8.59
C PRO A 32 -62.18 32.42 8.43
N LEU A 33 -62.67 31.87 9.54
CA LEU A 33 -63.93 31.12 9.53
C LEU A 33 -65.04 32.03 9.00
N PRO A 34 -65.92 31.55 8.10
CA PRO A 34 -67.07 32.32 7.69
C PRO A 34 -67.97 32.57 8.90
N ASP A 35 -68.44 33.81 9.03
CA ASP A 35 -69.35 34.22 10.10
C ASP A 35 -70.62 33.37 10.07
N LEU A 36 -71.20 33.15 11.26
CA LEU A 36 -72.44 32.40 11.38
C LEU A 36 -73.55 33.13 10.60
N PRO A 37 -74.34 32.41 9.78
CA PRO A 37 -75.43 33.04 9.05
C PRO A 37 -76.44 33.61 10.05
N VAL A 38 -76.79 34.89 9.90
CA VAL A 38 -77.86 35.55 10.65
C VAL A 38 -79.17 35.27 9.91
N VAL A 39 -80.03 34.47 10.52
CA VAL A 39 -81.26 33.94 9.88
C VAL A 39 -82.54 34.40 10.58
N GLU A 40 -82.39 35.31 11.53
CA GLU A 40 -83.47 35.90 12.31
C GLU A 40 -84.36 36.78 11.42
N GLY A 41 -85.64 36.43 11.30
CA GLY A 41 -86.62 37.16 10.48
C GLY A 41 -86.75 36.70 9.01
N MET A 42 -85.99 35.68 8.56
CA MET A 42 -86.11 35.15 7.20
C MET A 42 -87.25 34.12 7.07
N PRO A 43 -87.91 34.00 5.89
CA PRO A 43 -88.81 32.89 5.59
C PRO A 43 -88.09 31.54 5.73
N ALA A 44 -88.79 30.51 6.23
CA ALA A 44 -88.21 29.20 6.55
C ALA A 44 -87.43 28.56 5.37
N ASP A 45 -87.91 28.73 4.14
CA ASP A 45 -87.29 28.19 2.93
C ASP A 45 -85.94 28.87 2.61
N GLN A 46 -85.85 30.19 2.86
CA GLN A 46 -84.62 30.98 2.65
C GLN A 46 -83.59 30.68 3.75
N ALA A 47 -84.05 30.47 4.99
CA ALA A 47 -83.21 30.06 6.11
C ALA A 47 -82.56 28.69 5.88
N SER A 48 -83.34 27.70 5.42
CA SER A 48 -82.85 26.34 5.11
C SER A 48 -81.77 26.34 4.03
N THR A 49 -81.99 27.12 2.97
CA THR A 49 -81.04 27.26 1.86
C THR A 49 -79.72 27.88 2.33
N THR A 50 -79.80 28.92 3.16
CA THR A 50 -78.64 29.62 3.72
C THR A 50 -77.79 28.70 4.61
N TYR A 51 -78.41 27.94 5.51
CA TYR A 51 -77.70 26.93 6.31
C TYR A 51 -77.09 25.81 5.46
N SER A 52 -77.77 25.38 4.40
CA SER A 52 -77.28 24.34 3.49
C SER A 52 -76.01 24.80 2.75
N HIS A 53 -75.96 26.05 2.29
CA HIS A 53 -74.75 26.64 1.71
C HIS A 53 -73.61 26.76 2.74
N TYR A 54 -73.91 27.21 3.96
CA TYR A 54 -72.91 27.31 5.04
C TYR A 54 -72.30 25.94 5.39
N ARG A 55 -73.13 24.90 5.53
CA ARG A 55 -72.68 23.53 5.79
C ARG A 55 -71.84 22.97 4.65
N THR A 56 -72.22 23.25 3.41
CA THR A 56 -71.47 22.84 2.21
C THR A 56 -70.10 23.51 2.18
N GLY A 57 -70.02 24.81 2.50
CA GLY A 57 -68.75 25.55 2.59
C GLY A 57 -67.81 24.99 3.67
N LEU A 58 -68.33 24.67 4.87
CA LEU A 58 -67.56 24.02 5.91
C LEU A 58 -67.08 22.61 5.51
N SER A 59 -67.93 21.84 4.80
CA SER A 59 -67.56 20.52 4.30
C SER A 59 -66.40 20.59 3.30
N HIS A 60 -66.45 21.52 2.33
CA HIS A 60 -65.34 21.75 1.40
C HIS A 60 -64.05 22.13 2.14
N ARG A 61 -64.12 23.02 3.13
CA ARG A 61 -62.94 23.40 3.93
C ARG A 61 -62.33 22.21 4.68
N ARG A 62 -63.16 21.32 5.24
CA ARG A 62 -62.70 20.09 5.90
C ARG A 62 -62.00 19.16 4.91
N THR A 63 -62.55 19.01 3.70
CA THR A 63 -61.94 18.20 2.65
C THR A 63 -60.58 18.77 2.25
N ASN A 64 -60.49 20.06 1.93
CA ASN A 64 -59.22 20.71 1.55
C ASN A 64 -58.13 20.58 2.65
N LEU A 65 -58.52 20.72 3.92
CA LEU A 65 -57.58 20.55 5.04
C LEU A 65 -57.15 19.09 5.22
N SER A 66 -58.03 18.14 4.92
CA SER A 66 -57.71 16.71 4.95
C SER A 66 -56.77 16.32 3.82
N GLU A 67 -57.00 16.82 2.60
CA GLU A 67 -56.11 16.66 1.45
C GLU A 67 -54.70 17.20 1.77
N HIS A 68 -54.60 18.44 2.27
CA HIS A 68 -53.31 19.01 2.63
C HIS A 68 -52.58 18.24 3.75
N ARG A 69 -53.31 17.64 4.69
CA ARG A 69 -52.72 16.77 5.70
C ARG A 69 -52.12 15.50 5.07
N THR A 70 -52.80 14.94 4.07
CA THR A 70 -52.30 13.80 3.29
C THR A 70 -51.04 14.20 2.51
N ASP A 71 -51.06 15.32 1.78
CA ASP A 71 -49.89 15.83 1.03
C ASP A 71 -48.67 16.03 1.94
N LEU A 72 -48.88 16.59 3.13
CA LEU A 72 -47.79 16.80 4.09
C LEU A 72 -47.27 15.49 4.69
N SER A 73 -48.12 14.46 4.79
CA SER A 73 -47.73 13.11 5.22
C SER A 73 -46.92 12.38 4.16
N GLU A 74 -47.31 12.51 2.89
CA GLU A 74 -46.55 11.99 1.75
C GLU A 74 -45.19 12.67 1.68
N TYR A 75 -45.14 14.01 1.73
CA TYR A 75 -43.89 14.77 1.75
C TYR A 75 -42.94 14.34 2.88
N ARG A 76 -43.46 14.05 4.09
CA ARG A 76 -42.65 13.56 5.21
C ARG A 76 -42.09 12.17 4.94
N THR A 77 -42.87 11.30 4.31
CA THR A 77 -42.44 9.94 3.95
C THR A 77 -41.35 10.01 2.89
N ASP A 78 -41.54 10.79 1.83
CA ASP A 78 -40.54 10.99 0.78
C ASP A 78 -39.25 11.59 1.33
N LEU A 79 -39.36 12.58 2.22
CA LEU A 79 -38.19 13.18 2.87
C LEU A 79 -37.45 12.16 3.76
N SER A 80 -38.16 11.25 4.40
CA SER A 80 -37.57 10.17 5.20
C SER A 80 -36.81 9.19 4.32
N THR A 81 -37.40 8.76 3.20
CA THR A 81 -36.76 7.89 2.21
C THR A 81 -35.51 8.56 1.62
N PHE A 82 -35.62 9.82 1.21
CA PHE A 82 -34.51 10.62 0.69
C PHE A 82 -33.33 10.71 1.67
N ARG A 83 -33.61 10.88 2.97
CA ARG A 83 -32.57 10.91 4.02
C ARG A 83 -31.91 9.55 4.26
N THR A 84 -32.67 8.46 4.10
CA THR A 84 -32.16 7.10 4.26
C THR A 84 -31.22 6.78 3.11
N ASP A 85 -31.63 7.04 1.86
CA ASP A 85 -30.81 6.85 0.66
C ASP A 85 -29.48 7.61 0.72
N LEU A 86 -29.50 8.88 1.16
CA LEU A 86 -28.27 9.64 1.37
C LEU A 86 -27.38 9.08 2.49
N SER A 87 -27.96 8.50 3.53
CA SER A 87 -27.22 7.87 4.63
C SER A 87 -26.54 6.58 4.17
N ASP A 88 -27.23 5.77 3.38
CA ASP A 88 -26.70 4.54 2.81
C ASP A 88 -25.55 4.86 1.84
N HIS A 89 -25.76 5.82 0.94
CA HIS A 89 -24.72 6.26 0.01
C HIS A 89 -23.47 6.79 0.72
N ARG A 90 -23.64 7.51 1.84
CA ARG A 90 -22.51 7.97 2.67
C ARG A 90 -21.75 6.79 3.28
N THR A 91 -22.46 5.74 3.69
CA THR A 91 -21.86 4.53 4.26
C THR A 91 -21.06 3.77 3.21
N ASP A 92 -21.62 3.56 2.03
CA ASP A 92 -20.94 2.91 0.89
C ASP A 92 -19.65 3.65 0.50
N LEU A 93 -19.71 4.98 0.41
CA LEU A 93 -18.54 5.80 0.09
C LEU A 93 -17.48 5.72 1.19
N SER A 94 -17.88 5.58 2.45
CA SER A 94 -16.97 5.38 3.57
C SER A 94 -16.26 4.01 3.48
N GLU A 95 -17.00 2.93 3.22
CA GLU A 95 -16.43 1.59 3.04
C GLU A 95 -15.45 1.55 1.85
N TYR A 96 -15.83 2.15 0.72
CA TYR A 96 -14.98 2.23 -0.46
C TYR A 96 -13.68 2.98 -0.18
N ARG A 97 -13.74 4.10 0.56
CA ARG A 97 -12.55 4.85 0.99
C ARG A 97 -11.62 4.04 1.89
N THR A 98 -12.19 3.30 2.85
CA THR A 98 -11.40 2.40 3.72
C THR A 98 -10.71 1.34 2.89
N SER A 99 -11.44 0.68 1.97
CA SER A 99 -10.85 -0.37 1.13
C SER A 99 -9.75 0.14 0.19
N LEU A 100 -9.91 1.33 -0.40
CA LEU A 100 -8.82 1.96 -1.17
C LEU A 100 -7.60 2.31 -0.31
N SER A 101 -7.82 2.71 0.94
CA SER A 101 -6.74 3.01 1.88
C SER A 101 -5.94 1.75 2.23
N ASP A 102 -6.63 0.62 2.42
CA ASP A 102 -6.00 -0.68 2.65
C ASP A 102 -5.19 -1.12 1.43
N HIS A 103 -5.75 -1.01 0.22
CA HIS A 103 -5.03 -1.34 -1.02
C HIS A 103 -3.78 -0.46 -1.22
N ARG A 104 -3.87 0.83 -0.94
CA ARG A 104 -2.71 1.74 -1.02
C ARG A 104 -1.64 1.32 -0.02
N THR A 105 -2.04 0.93 1.19
CA THR A 105 -1.13 0.45 2.23
C THR A 105 -0.42 -0.83 1.77
N ASP A 106 -1.17 -1.81 1.27
CA ASP A 106 -0.62 -3.06 0.74
C ASP A 106 0.38 -2.84 -0.41
N LEU A 107 0.04 -1.98 -1.39
CA LEU A 107 0.94 -1.61 -2.48
C LEU A 107 2.21 -0.91 -1.98
N SER A 108 2.10 -0.09 -0.94
CA SER A 108 3.25 0.54 -0.30
C SER A 108 4.19 -0.50 0.30
N MET A 109 3.64 -1.48 1.03
CA MET A 109 4.43 -2.58 1.60
C MET A 109 5.12 -3.42 0.52
N HIS A 110 4.43 -3.73 -0.58
CA HIS A 110 5.00 -4.41 -1.74
C HIS A 110 6.16 -3.64 -2.36
N ARG A 111 6.04 -2.31 -2.53
CA ARG A 111 7.11 -1.46 -3.04
C ARG A 111 8.34 -1.47 -2.13
N THR A 112 8.14 -1.39 -0.83
CA THR A 112 9.21 -1.49 0.17
C THR A 112 9.91 -2.86 0.07
N GLY A 113 9.15 -3.94 0.00
CA GLY A 113 9.71 -5.30 -0.17
C GLY A 113 10.55 -5.45 -1.44
N LEU A 114 10.08 -4.90 -2.58
CA LEU A 114 10.85 -4.88 -3.82
C LEU A 114 12.10 -4.00 -3.73
N GLY A 115 12.04 -2.88 -3.01
CA GLY A 115 13.18 -2.01 -2.72
C GLY A 115 14.29 -2.77 -1.98
N ILE A 116 13.93 -3.47 -0.91
CA ILE A 116 14.87 -4.32 -0.15
C ILE A 116 15.52 -5.38 -1.06
N GLN A 117 14.73 -6.03 -1.92
CA GLN A 117 15.26 -7.03 -2.87
C GLN A 117 16.26 -6.42 -3.87
N ARG A 118 16.00 -5.19 -4.36
CA ARG A 118 16.94 -4.49 -5.24
C ARG A 118 18.24 -4.14 -4.54
N THR A 119 18.18 -3.62 -3.32
CA THR A 119 19.37 -3.28 -2.55
C THR A 119 20.21 -4.53 -2.25
N ARG A 120 19.58 -5.66 -1.96
CA ARG A 120 20.27 -6.96 -1.86
C ARG A 120 20.97 -7.34 -3.17
N MET A 121 20.27 -7.29 -4.31
CA MET A 121 20.88 -7.62 -5.61
C MET A 121 22.08 -6.71 -5.92
N ALA A 122 22.03 -5.44 -5.49
CA ALA A 122 23.16 -4.54 -5.60
C ALA A 122 24.35 -5.01 -4.73
N ALA A 123 24.12 -5.40 -3.48
CA ALA A 123 25.15 -5.97 -2.62
C ALA A 123 25.77 -7.25 -3.20
N ASP A 124 24.97 -8.15 -3.78
CA ASP A 124 25.47 -9.35 -4.47
C ASP A 124 26.37 -8.99 -5.66
N ARG A 125 26.00 -7.98 -6.46
CA ARG A 125 26.86 -7.48 -7.55
C ARG A 125 28.18 -6.89 -7.04
N THR A 126 28.15 -6.16 -5.93
CA THR A 126 29.39 -5.63 -5.34
C THR A 126 30.31 -6.76 -4.88
N LEU A 127 29.77 -7.83 -4.27
CA LEU A 127 30.55 -9.00 -3.88
C LEU A 127 31.15 -9.70 -5.10
N MET A 128 30.38 -9.86 -6.19
CA MET A 128 30.92 -10.40 -7.46
C MET A 128 32.06 -9.56 -8.04
N ALA A 129 31.97 -8.23 -7.96
CA ALA A 129 33.04 -7.35 -8.39
C ALA A 129 34.30 -7.53 -7.53
N VAL A 130 34.14 -7.61 -6.20
CA VAL A 130 35.25 -7.88 -5.27
C VAL A 130 35.89 -9.24 -5.57
N ILE A 131 35.10 -10.30 -5.78
CA ILE A 131 35.59 -11.63 -6.15
C ILE A 131 36.48 -11.55 -7.39
N ARG A 132 36.04 -10.84 -8.43
CA ARG A 132 36.80 -10.69 -9.68
C ARG A 132 38.13 -9.97 -9.46
N THR A 133 38.10 -8.85 -8.73
CA THR A 133 39.31 -8.05 -8.47
C THR A 133 40.31 -8.85 -7.62
N SER A 134 39.83 -9.51 -6.56
CA SER A 134 40.66 -10.36 -5.72
C SER A 134 41.26 -11.53 -6.50
N LEU A 135 40.47 -12.21 -7.33
CA LEU A 135 40.96 -13.34 -8.14
C LEU A 135 42.04 -12.90 -9.13
N SER A 136 41.87 -11.74 -9.79
CA SER A 136 42.89 -11.18 -10.67
C SER A 136 44.18 -10.84 -9.91
N LEU A 137 44.08 -10.23 -8.72
CA LEU A 137 45.25 -9.87 -7.92
C LEU A 137 46.01 -11.11 -7.43
N ILE A 138 45.27 -12.14 -6.99
CA ILE A 138 45.82 -13.43 -6.57
C ILE A 138 46.49 -14.15 -7.75
N GLY A 139 45.80 -14.28 -8.89
CA GLY A 139 46.33 -14.96 -10.06
C GLY A 139 47.56 -14.27 -10.65
N PHE A 140 47.53 -12.94 -10.74
CA PHE A 140 48.68 -12.14 -11.18
C PHE A 140 49.85 -12.24 -10.19
N GLY A 141 49.58 -12.13 -8.89
CA GLY A 141 50.60 -12.31 -7.84
C GLY A 141 51.26 -13.69 -7.89
N PHE A 142 50.48 -14.75 -8.11
CA PHE A 142 50.97 -16.12 -8.25
C PHE A 142 51.83 -16.31 -9.52
N THR A 143 51.45 -15.66 -10.62
CA THR A 143 52.21 -15.70 -11.88
C THR A 143 53.57 -15.03 -11.71
N ILE A 144 53.61 -13.84 -11.11
CA ILE A 144 54.86 -13.13 -10.79
C ILE A 144 55.72 -14.00 -9.86
N TYR A 145 55.14 -14.49 -8.78
CA TYR A 145 55.85 -15.29 -7.78
C TYR A 145 56.59 -16.48 -8.44
N GLN A 146 55.89 -17.29 -9.23
CA GLN A 146 56.48 -18.47 -9.89
C GLN A 146 57.52 -18.13 -10.96
N VAL A 147 57.28 -17.11 -11.79
CA VAL A 147 58.23 -16.75 -12.86
C VAL A 147 59.57 -16.34 -12.27
N PHE A 148 59.56 -15.50 -11.23
CA PHE A 148 60.79 -15.04 -10.60
C PHE A 148 61.46 -16.09 -9.72
N GLU A 149 60.69 -16.99 -9.10
CA GLU A 149 61.22 -18.16 -8.39
C GLU A 149 61.97 -19.10 -9.34
N LYS A 150 61.37 -19.45 -10.49
CA LYS A 150 62.00 -20.31 -11.49
C LYS A 150 63.26 -19.69 -12.11
N LEU A 151 63.28 -18.38 -12.33
CA LEU A 151 64.47 -17.66 -12.82
C LEU A 151 65.62 -17.64 -11.80
N HIS A 152 65.28 -17.58 -10.50
CA HIS A 152 66.26 -17.68 -9.43
C HIS A 152 66.85 -19.09 -9.33
N GLU A 153 66.00 -20.13 -9.39
CA GLU A 153 66.45 -21.53 -9.45
C GLU A 153 67.37 -21.81 -10.63
N ALA A 154 67.09 -21.19 -11.79
CA ALA A 154 67.92 -21.31 -12.99
C ALA A 154 69.27 -20.55 -12.91
N GLY A 155 69.57 -19.88 -11.80
CA GLY A 155 70.84 -19.18 -11.57
C GLY A 155 71.03 -17.90 -12.39
N THR A 156 69.99 -17.44 -13.10
CA THR A 156 70.08 -16.25 -13.99
C THR A 156 70.06 -14.92 -13.24
N ILE A 157 69.63 -14.90 -11.97
CA ILE A 157 69.49 -13.68 -11.16
C ILE A 157 70.01 -13.93 -9.74
N ALA A 158 71.01 -13.14 -9.31
CA ALA A 158 71.63 -13.25 -7.99
C ALA A 158 70.70 -12.80 -6.82
N HIS A 159 69.70 -11.95 -7.09
CA HIS A 159 68.78 -11.43 -6.08
C HIS A 159 67.34 -11.32 -6.64
N ALA A 160 66.53 -12.36 -6.47
CA ALA A 160 65.12 -12.38 -6.89
C ALA A 160 64.12 -12.05 -5.75
N ASN A 161 64.62 -11.58 -4.60
CA ASN A 161 63.79 -11.35 -3.41
C ASN A 161 62.75 -10.25 -3.61
N ALA A 162 63.08 -9.16 -4.31
CA ALA A 162 62.15 -8.04 -4.49
C ALA A 162 60.90 -8.39 -5.35
N PRO A 163 61.03 -9.02 -6.54
CA PRO A 163 59.88 -9.45 -7.32
C PRO A 163 59.04 -10.55 -6.66
N ARG A 164 59.66 -11.52 -5.98
CA ARG A 164 58.96 -12.59 -5.25
C ARG A 164 58.10 -12.02 -4.12
N ASN A 165 58.66 -11.09 -3.34
CA ASN A 165 57.94 -10.41 -2.27
C ASN A 165 56.79 -9.56 -2.83
N MET A 166 56.94 -8.98 -4.02
CA MET A 166 55.87 -8.25 -4.70
C MET A 166 54.73 -9.17 -5.13
N GLY A 167 55.04 -10.35 -5.69
CA GLY A 167 54.04 -11.38 -6.01
C GLY A 167 53.28 -11.84 -4.77
N LEU A 168 54.00 -12.15 -3.68
CA LEU A 168 53.41 -12.55 -2.41
C LEU A 168 52.53 -11.44 -1.81
N ALA A 169 52.96 -10.18 -1.87
CA ALA A 169 52.18 -9.03 -1.41
C ALA A 169 50.85 -8.88 -2.18
N LEU A 170 50.84 -9.12 -3.49
CA LEU A 170 49.62 -9.07 -4.31
C LEU A 170 48.63 -10.19 -3.94
N ILE A 171 49.13 -11.40 -3.66
CA ILE A 171 48.28 -12.51 -3.21
C ILE A 171 47.66 -12.17 -1.85
N VAL A 172 48.48 -11.73 -0.88
CA VAL A 172 48.00 -11.34 0.46
C VAL A 172 46.98 -10.21 0.36
N ALA A 173 47.27 -9.17 -0.43
CA ALA A 173 46.34 -8.07 -0.65
C ALA A 173 45.00 -8.54 -1.25
N GLY A 174 45.04 -9.51 -2.18
CA GLY A 174 43.84 -10.06 -2.81
C GLY A 174 42.98 -10.85 -1.84
N ILE A 175 43.60 -11.63 -0.96
CA ILE A 175 42.90 -12.36 0.12
C ILE A 175 42.33 -11.39 1.15
N VAL A 176 43.09 -10.39 1.60
CA VAL A 176 42.61 -9.37 2.55
C VAL A 176 41.40 -8.63 1.98
N MET A 177 41.47 -8.22 0.71
CA MET A 177 40.34 -7.60 0.01
C MET A 177 39.13 -8.55 -0.07
N MET A 178 39.34 -9.84 -0.32
CA MET A 178 38.27 -10.83 -0.39
C MET A 178 37.59 -11.04 0.97
N VAL A 179 38.38 -11.22 2.03
CA VAL A 179 37.90 -11.35 3.41
C VAL A 179 37.12 -10.11 3.83
N GLY A 180 37.62 -8.91 3.51
CA GLY A 180 36.90 -7.66 3.76
C GLY A 180 35.57 -7.56 3.00
N GLY A 181 35.54 -8.03 1.74
CA GLY A 181 34.31 -8.13 0.95
C GLY A 181 33.26 -9.06 1.57
N ILE A 182 33.71 -10.23 2.05
CA ILE A 182 32.86 -11.20 2.76
C ILE A 182 32.33 -10.58 4.06
N TRP A 183 33.20 -9.94 4.86
CA TRP A 183 32.81 -9.28 6.09
C TRP A 183 31.71 -8.25 5.85
N ARG A 184 31.94 -7.31 4.93
CA ARG A 184 30.97 -6.26 4.60
C ARG A 184 29.64 -6.85 4.13
N HIS A 185 29.68 -7.92 3.34
CA HIS A 185 28.46 -8.58 2.86
C HIS A 185 27.67 -9.24 4.01
N ILE A 186 28.37 -9.83 4.99
CA ILE A 186 27.75 -10.41 6.19
C ILE A 186 27.16 -9.30 7.08
N GLU A 187 27.89 -8.21 7.28
CA GLU A 187 27.42 -7.04 8.05
C GLU A 187 26.15 -6.45 7.43
N PHE A 188 26.17 -6.19 6.13
CA PHE A 188 25.00 -5.74 5.38
C PHE A 188 23.81 -6.72 5.50
N ALA A 189 24.08 -8.02 5.47
CA ALA A 189 23.04 -9.04 5.64
C ALA A 189 22.48 -9.09 7.07
N ARG A 190 23.26 -8.69 8.09
CA ARG A 190 22.80 -8.55 9.49
C ARG A 190 21.96 -7.29 9.67
N GLU A 191 22.46 -6.14 9.20
CA GLU A 191 21.75 -4.86 9.26
C GLU A 191 20.37 -4.95 8.58
N MET A 192 20.31 -5.62 7.42
CA MET A 192 19.03 -5.86 6.73
C MET A 192 18.09 -6.84 7.43
N ARG A 193 18.59 -7.74 8.29
CA ARG A 193 17.74 -8.64 9.07
C ARG A 193 17.13 -7.90 10.25
N GLU A 194 17.94 -7.16 11.00
CA GLU A 194 17.50 -6.33 12.12
C GLU A 194 16.45 -5.31 11.63
N GLY A 195 16.78 -4.53 10.61
CA GLY A 195 15.84 -3.54 10.06
C GLY A 195 14.57 -4.15 9.45
N ARG A 196 14.56 -5.44 9.07
CA ARG A 196 13.35 -6.11 8.59
C ARG A 196 12.52 -6.68 9.74
N GLU A 197 13.15 -7.15 10.81
CA GLU A 197 12.43 -7.65 11.99
C GLU A 197 11.57 -6.54 12.59
N ASP A 198 12.11 -5.33 12.73
CA ASP A 198 11.36 -4.12 13.15
C ASP A 198 10.17 -3.83 12.21
N LEU A 199 10.40 -3.91 10.88
CA LEU A 199 9.35 -3.67 9.89
C LEU A 199 8.26 -4.75 9.89
N ILE A 200 8.59 -5.98 10.26
CA ILE A 200 7.62 -7.08 10.40
C ILE A 200 6.85 -6.92 11.71
N GLU A 201 7.52 -6.55 12.80
CA GLU A 201 6.89 -6.30 14.10
C GLU A 201 5.82 -5.21 14.00
N HIS A 202 6.12 -4.11 13.31
CA HIS A 202 5.17 -3.03 13.04
C HIS A 202 4.13 -3.35 11.96
N HIS A 203 4.03 -4.60 11.48
CA HIS A 203 3.11 -5.03 10.42
C HIS A 203 3.27 -4.26 9.10
N LEU A 204 4.43 -3.63 8.86
CA LEU A 204 4.74 -2.85 7.65
C LEU A 204 5.21 -3.73 6.48
N LEU A 205 5.41 -5.04 6.69
CA LEU A 205 5.80 -6.00 5.66
C LEU A 205 5.08 -7.34 5.82
N HIS A 206 4.24 -7.70 4.86
CA HIS A 206 3.61 -9.03 4.77
C HIS A 206 4.50 -9.99 3.97
N GLY A 207 5.23 -10.89 4.65
CA GLY A 207 5.97 -11.93 3.94
C GLY A 207 6.87 -12.80 4.82
N LYS A 208 6.44 -14.04 5.09
CA LYS A 208 7.19 -15.07 5.84
C LYS A 208 8.23 -15.84 5.02
N ARG A 209 8.76 -15.27 3.93
CA ARG A 209 9.74 -16.00 3.10
C ARG A 209 11.13 -15.89 3.75
N LYS A 210 11.64 -17.04 4.22
CA LYS A 210 12.99 -17.20 4.78
C LYS A 210 14.03 -16.75 3.74
N TYR A 211 15.00 -15.97 4.19
CA TYR A 211 16.08 -15.46 3.35
C TYR A 211 16.93 -16.62 2.79
N PRO A 212 17.00 -16.84 1.47
CA PRO A 212 17.93 -17.81 0.92
C PRO A 212 19.36 -17.27 1.05
N ILE A 213 20.29 -18.12 1.47
CA ILE A 213 21.73 -17.82 1.52
C ILE A 213 22.19 -17.52 0.10
N SER A 214 22.97 -16.45 -0.08
CA SER A 214 23.46 -16.08 -1.40
C SER A 214 24.54 -17.07 -1.88
N ILE A 215 24.37 -17.63 -3.08
CA ILE A 215 25.35 -18.55 -3.68
C ILE A 215 26.72 -17.87 -3.82
N THR A 216 26.74 -16.57 -4.09
CA THR A 216 27.97 -15.75 -4.17
C THR A 216 28.78 -15.76 -2.89
N LEU A 217 28.13 -15.76 -1.72
CA LEU A 217 28.81 -15.84 -0.43
C LEU A 217 29.51 -17.20 -0.26
N ILE A 218 28.83 -18.28 -0.64
CA ILE A 218 29.41 -19.64 -0.59
C ILE A 218 30.65 -19.72 -1.49
N VAL A 219 30.54 -19.20 -2.72
CA VAL A 219 31.67 -19.17 -3.67
C VAL A 219 32.82 -18.31 -3.13
N ALA A 220 32.53 -17.13 -2.55
CA ALA A 220 33.56 -16.25 -1.99
C ALA A 220 34.32 -16.92 -0.83
N VAL A 221 33.60 -17.61 0.07
CA VAL A 221 34.21 -18.37 1.18
C VAL A 221 35.07 -19.51 0.64
N GLY A 222 34.56 -20.27 -0.34
CA GLY A 222 35.33 -21.35 -0.98
C GLY A 222 36.62 -20.86 -1.64
N LEU A 223 36.56 -19.76 -2.40
CA LEU A 223 37.74 -19.15 -3.02
C LEU A 223 38.74 -18.62 -1.98
N THR A 224 38.25 -18.08 -0.87
CA THR A 224 39.11 -17.60 0.23
C THR A 224 39.86 -18.76 0.87
N LEU A 225 39.19 -19.89 1.14
CA LEU A 225 39.83 -21.09 1.67
C LEU A 225 40.92 -21.62 0.73
N ILE A 226 40.62 -21.71 -0.57
CA ILE A 226 41.60 -22.13 -1.59
C ILE A 226 42.80 -21.18 -1.61
N GLY A 227 42.57 -19.86 -1.57
CA GLY A 227 43.63 -18.85 -1.54
C GLY A 227 44.54 -18.97 -0.31
N ILE A 228 43.96 -19.22 0.87
CA ILE A 228 44.72 -19.43 2.11
C ILE A 228 45.57 -20.70 2.01
N VAL A 229 45.00 -21.81 1.54
CA VAL A 229 45.74 -23.07 1.34
C VAL A 229 46.90 -22.88 0.37
N ALA A 230 46.68 -22.13 -0.72
CA ALA A 230 47.74 -21.83 -1.69
C ALA A 230 48.90 -21.04 -1.06
N ILE A 231 48.62 -20.01 -0.24
CA ILE A 231 49.67 -19.28 0.49
C ILE A 231 50.43 -20.20 1.44
N VAL A 232 49.72 -21.03 2.21
CA VAL A 232 50.35 -21.93 3.17
C VAL A 232 51.27 -22.91 2.46
N SER A 233 50.86 -23.46 1.31
CA SER A 233 51.72 -24.33 0.49
C SER A 233 53.00 -23.61 0.06
N ILE A 234 52.88 -22.39 -0.46
CA ILE A 234 54.03 -21.57 -0.92
C ILE A 234 54.97 -21.20 0.23
N LEU A 235 54.45 -21.05 1.45
CA LEU A 235 55.26 -20.73 2.63
C LEU A 235 55.98 -21.96 3.20
N LEU A 236 55.46 -23.16 2.92
CA LEU A 236 56.00 -24.44 3.40
C LEU A 236 56.98 -25.09 2.42
N ASP A 237 56.91 -24.74 1.13
CA ASP A 237 57.94 -25.02 0.11
C ASP A 237 59.13 -24.04 0.21
#